data_AF-A0A133XK72-F1
#
_entry.id   AF-A0A133XK72-F1
#
_cell.length_a   1.000
_cell.length_b   1.000
_cell.length_c   1.000
_cell.angle_alpha   90.00
_cell.angle_beta   90.00
_cell.angle_gamma   90.00
#
_symmetry.space_group_name_H-M   'P 1'
#
loop_
_entity.id
_entity.type
_entity.pdbx_description
1 polymer ?
#
loop_
_entity_poly.entity_id
_entity_poly.type
_entity_poly.pdbx_seq_one_letter_code
_entity_poly.pdbx_strand_id
1 'polypeptide(L)'
;MNQETAAFLPSTLVINIEEIDDQHAALFSRLAALKVLCLDTPDLPLAEAEALMNQLREHCATEERLAGENGLNFSAHARKHQKMLDAIAKAIDEVHQQKIDVFGVLRYIEYWFERHIREEDLNLGRNLQQVSSGLYDPEKPFTLARAAAM
;
A
#
# COMPACT_ATOMS: atom_id res chain seq x y z
N MET A 1 3.84 -2.24 -19.31
CA MET A 1 3.74 -0.94 -18.63
C MET A 1 2.63 -0.11 -19.25
N ASN A 2 1.49 0.03 -18.57
CA ASN A 2 0.45 0.97 -18.97
C ASN A 2 0.91 2.38 -18.57
N GLN A 3 1.14 3.26 -19.55
CA GLN A 3 1.69 4.59 -19.27
C GLN A 3 0.74 5.49 -18.45
N GLU A 4 -0.57 5.17 -18.41
CA GLU A 4 -1.57 5.92 -17.63
C GLU A 4 -1.50 5.62 -16.13
N THR A 5 -1.17 4.40 -15.71
CA THR A 5 -1.04 4.05 -14.28
C THR A 5 0.24 4.62 -13.68
N ALA A 6 1.34 4.63 -14.44
CA ALA A 6 2.63 5.19 -14.00
C ALA A 6 2.55 6.68 -13.59
N ALA A 7 1.53 7.42 -14.05
CA ALA A 7 1.33 8.82 -13.69
C ALA A 7 0.85 9.03 -12.23
N PHE A 8 0.33 7.99 -11.57
CA PHE A 8 -0.29 8.09 -10.24
C PHE A 8 0.62 7.67 -9.09
N LEU A 9 1.80 7.11 -9.36
CA LEU A 9 2.78 6.77 -8.32
C LEU A 9 3.83 7.90 -8.21
N PRO A 10 3.88 8.63 -7.08
CA PRO A 10 4.93 9.59 -6.84
C PRO A 10 6.31 8.93 -6.93
N SER A 11 7.27 9.57 -7.60
CA SER A 11 8.62 9.01 -7.80
C SER A 11 9.36 8.70 -6.49
N THR A 12 9.00 9.36 -5.40
CA THR A 12 9.56 9.12 -4.05
C THR A 12 9.00 7.87 -3.37
N LEU A 13 7.97 7.24 -3.94
CA LEU A 13 7.34 6.02 -3.46
C LEU A 13 7.70 4.79 -4.30
N VAL A 14 8.43 4.96 -5.40
CA VAL A 14 8.91 3.84 -6.24
C VAL A 14 9.87 2.98 -5.44
N ILE A 15 9.57 1.69 -5.31
CA ILE A 15 10.35 0.73 -4.53
C ILE A 15 11.32 -0.10 -5.38
N ASN A 16 11.24 0.03 -6.71
CA ASN A 16 12.05 -0.69 -7.72
C ASN A 16 11.76 -2.20 -7.76
N ILE A 17 10.49 -2.56 -7.58
CA ILE A 17 9.98 -3.92 -7.81
C ILE A 17 8.76 -3.76 -8.72
N GLU A 18 8.94 -4.04 -10.02
CA GLU A 18 7.96 -3.71 -11.07
C GLU A 18 6.53 -4.16 -10.71
N GLU A 19 6.37 -5.39 -10.23
CA GLU A 19 5.05 -5.93 -9.83
C GLU A 19 4.39 -5.11 -8.71
N ILE A 20 5.16 -4.67 -7.70
CA ILE A 20 4.64 -3.89 -6.58
C ILE A 20 4.40 -2.44 -6.99
N ASP A 21 5.31 -1.83 -7.75
CA ASP A 21 5.18 -0.45 -8.23
C ASP A 21 3.93 -0.32 -9.14
N ASP A 22 3.65 -1.32 -9.98
CA ASP A 22 2.42 -1.38 -10.78
C ASP A 22 1.15 -1.49 -9.91
N GLN A 23 1.19 -2.29 -8.84
CA GLN A 23 0.09 -2.39 -7.88
C GLN A 23 -0.14 -1.08 -7.10
N HIS A 24 0.93 -0.40 -6.67
CA HIS A 24 0.84 0.89 -6.00
C HIS A 24 0.22 1.95 -6.92
N ALA A 25 0.69 2.04 -8.15
CA ALA A 25 0.15 2.92 -9.18
C ALA A 25 -1.35 2.67 -9.42
N ALA A 26 -1.74 1.40 -9.54
CA ALA A 26 -3.14 1.02 -9.72
C ALA A 26 -4.01 1.39 -8.49
N LEU A 27 -3.49 1.28 -7.26
CA LEU A 27 -4.21 1.65 -6.05
C LEU A 27 -4.44 3.17 -5.95
N PHE A 28 -3.41 3.98 -6.23
CA PHE A 28 -3.57 5.44 -6.29
C PHE A 28 -4.55 5.86 -7.39
N SER A 29 -4.46 5.26 -8.58
CA SER A 29 -5.41 5.52 -9.68
C SER A 29 -6.84 5.17 -9.28
N ARG A 30 -7.07 4.03 -8.61
CA ARG A 30 -8.39 3.64 -8.11
C ARG A 30 -8.92 4.63 -7.08
N LEU A 31 -8.09 5.04 -6.10
CA LEU A 31 -8.50 6.03 -5.10
C LEU A 31 -8.88 7.37 -5.75
N ALA A 32 -8.12 7.83 -6.74
CA ALA A 32 -8.45 9.02 -7.50
C ALA A 32 -9.81 8.89 -8.22
N ALA A 33 -10.05 7.76 -8.90
CA ALA A 33 -11.33 7.49 -9.57
C ALA A 33 -12.51 7.42 -8.58
N LEU A 34 -12.34 6.77 -7.43
CA LEU A 34 -13.37 6.72 -6.38
C LEU A 34 -13.72 8.11 -5.85
N LYS A 35 -12.73 8.98 -5.65
CA LYS A 35 -12.99 10.37 -5.23
C LYS A 35 -13.85 11.11 -6.26
N VAL A 36 -13.59 10.92 -7.55
CA VAL A 36 -14.39 11.53 -8.63
C VAL A 36 -15.81 10.98 -8.62
N LEU A 37 -15.99 9.67 -8.49
CA LEU A 37 -17.32 9.04 -8.40
C LEU A 37 -18.14 9.59 -7.22
N CYS A 38 -17.49 9.87 -6.09
CA CYS A 38 -18.16 10.40 -4.90
C CYS A 38 -18.48 11.90 -4.98
N LEU A 39 -18.08 12.63 -6.03
CA LEU A 39 -18.41 14.06 -6.19
C LEU A 39 -19.90 14.27 -6.46
N ASP A 40 -20.51 13.37 -7.23
CA ASP A 40 -21.91 13.49 -7.65
C ASP A 40 -22.89 12.89 -6.62
N THR A 41 -22.41 11.98 -5.77
CA THR A 41 -23.18 11.37 -4.68
C THR A 41 -22.28 11.17 -3.45
N PRO A 42 -22.67 11.61 -2.24
CA PRO A 42 -21.86 11.47 -1.02
C PRO A 42 -21.80 10.04 -0.47
N ASP A 43 -22.27 9.05 -1.23
CA ASP A 43 -22.26 7.65 -0.87
C ASP A 43 -21.07 6.95 -1.53
N LEU A 44 -20.43 6.05 -0.79
CA LEU A 44 -19.39 5.16 -1.33
C LEU A 44 -20.07 3.94 -1.99
N PRO A 45 -19.98 3.76 -3.33
CA PRO A 45 -20.59 2.61 -3.98
C PRO A 45 -20.01 1.30 -3.43
N LEU A 46 -20.87 0.39 -2.98
CA LEU A 46 -20.44 -0.86 -2.34
C LEU A 46 -19.49 -1.68 -3.24
N ALA A 47 -19.81 -1.81 -4.52
CA ALA A 47 -18.97 -2.53 -5.47
C ALA A 47 -17.56 -1.91 -5.61
N GLU A 48 -17.44 -0.58 -5.55
CA GLU A 48 -16.15 0.10 -5.63
C GLU A 48 -15.36 -0.01 -4.32
N ALA A 49 -16.05 0.00 -3.18
CA ALA A 49 -15.44 -0.28 -1.88
C ALA A 49 -14.89 -1.70 -1.80
N GLU A 50 -15.67 -2.69 -2.25
CA GLU A 50 -15.23 -4.09 -2.32
C GLU A 50 -14.06 -4.26 -3.29
N ALA A 51 -14.09 -3.61 -4.46
CA ALA A 51 -12.99 -3.65 -5.42
C ALA A 51 -11.69 -3.06 -4.83
N LEU A 52 -11.78 -1.94 -4.10
CA LEU A 52 -10.64 -1.37 -3.38
C LEU A 52 -10.09 -2.34 -2.33
N MET A 53 -10.96 -2.95 -1.52
CA MET A 53 -10.55 -3.91 -0.50
C MET A 53 -9.89 -5.15 -1.09
N ASN A 54 -10.42 -5.67 -2.21
CA ASN A 54 -9.84 -6.82 -2.89
C ASN A 54 -8.45 -6.48 -3.45
N GLN A 55 -8.28 -5.31 -4.06
CA GLN A 55 -6.99 -4.87 -4.58
C GLN A 55 -5.95 -4.64 -3.47
N LEU A 56 -6.36 -4.11 -2.32
CA LEU A 56 -5.49 -3.99 -1.15
C LEU A 56 -5.06 -5.37 -0.62
N ARG A 57 -5.97 -6.34 -0.55
CA ARG A 57 -5.65 -7.72 -0.13
C ARG A 57 -4.71 -8.41 -1.10
N GLU A 58 -4.94 -8.27 -2.40
CA GLU A 58 -4.07 -8.80 -3.45
C GLU A 58 -2.66 -8.22 -3.32
N HIS A 59 -2.54 -6.90 -3.15
CA HIS A 59 -1.27 -6.25 -2.93
C HIS A 59 -0.52 -6.81 -1.70
N CYS A 60 -1.20 -6.92 -0.56
CA CYS A 60 -0.60 -7.51 0.65
C CYS A 60 -0.10 -8.95 0.41
N ALA A 61 -0.88 -9.76 -0.32
CA ALA A 61 -0.53 -11.14 -0.63
C ALA A 61 0.66 -11.23 -1.60
N THR A 62 0.77 -10.32 -2.56
CA THR A 62 1.93 -10.21 -3.46
C THR A 62 3.21 -9.91 -2.67
N GLU A 63 3.18 -8.96 -1.75
CA GLU A 63 4.35 -8.64 -0.92
C GLU A 63 4.78 -9.82 -0.04
N GLU A 64 3.83 -10.49 0.60
CA GLU A 64 4.10 -11.67 1.43
C GLU A 64 4.69 -12.82 0.61
N ARG A 65 4.13 -13.06 -0.59
CA ARG A 65 4.63 -14.06 -1.53
C ARG A 65 6.07 -13.75 -1.93
N LEU A 66 6.35 -12.53 -2.40
CA LEU A 66 7.67 -12.11 -2.84
C LEU A 66 8.70 -12.20 -1.69
N ALA A 67 8.31 -11.80 -0.48
CA ALA A 67 9.16 -11.95 0.69
C ALA A 67 9.46 -13.43 0.99
N GLY A 68 8.44 -14.30 0.96
CA GLY A 68 8.56 -15.73 1.20
C GLY A 68 9.45 -16.44 0.18
N GLU A 69 9.27 -16.15 -1.10
CA GLU A 69 10.11 -16.67 -2.21
C GLU A 69 11.60 -16.31 -2.05
N ASN A 70 11.89 -15.21 -1.35
CA ASN A 70 13.25 -14.70 -1.10
C ASN A 70 13.76 -14.98 0.32
N GLY A 71 13.04 -15.78 1.12
CA GLY A 71 13.45 -16.14 2.48
C GLY A 71 13.44 -14.97 3.48
N LEU A 72 12.73 -13.89 3.18
CA LEU A 72 12.61 -12.73 4.06
C LEU A 72 11.54 -12.97 5.14
N ASN A 73 11.83 -12.59 6.39
CA ASN A 73 10.84 -12.63 7.45
C ASN A 73 9.80 -11.51 7.28
N PHE A 74 8.60 -11.87 6.83
CA PHE A 74 7.51 -10.93 6.56
C PHE A 74 6.52 -10.74 7.73
N SER A 75 6.67 -11.49 8.83
CA SER A 75 5.61 -11.56 9.85
C SER A 75 5.29 -10.23 10.54
N ALA A 76 6.27 -9.33 10.66
CA ALA A 76 6.04 -8.01 11.23
C ALA A 76 5.27 -7.08 10.28
N HIS A 77 5.55 -7.16 8.98
CA HIS A 77 4.88 -6.41 7.91
C HIS A 77 3.44 -6.91 7.73
N ALA A 78 3.24 -8.24 7.68
CA ALA A 78 1.92 -8.86 7.59
C ALA A 78 0.98 -8.43 8.74
N ARG A 79 1.50 -8.27 9.96
CA ARG A 79 0.69 -7.74 11.09
C ARG A 79 0.26 -6.28 10.88
N LYS A 80 1.04 -5.48 10.16
CA LYS A 80 0.68 -4.10 9.81
C LYS A 80 -0.40 -4.10 8.73
N HIS A 81 -0.27 -4.95 7.70
CA HIS A 81 -1.33 -5.20 6.71
C HIS A 81 -2.65 -5.59 7.35
N GLN A 82 -2.66 -6.55 8.28
CA GLN A 82 -3.91 -6.98 8.92
C GLN A 82 -4.59 -5.81 9.65
N LYS A 83 -3.82 -5.06 10.47
CA LYS A 83 -4.36 -3.90 11.20
C LYS A 83 -4.91 -2.81 10.27
N MET A 84 -4.24 -2.59 9.16
CA MET A 84 -4.66 -1.67 8.11
C MET A 84 -5.97 -2.11 7.48
N LEU A 85 -6.02 -3.35 6.98
CA LEU A 85 -7.21 -3.89 6.32
C LEU A 85 -8.42 -3.85 7.25
N ASP A 86 -8.23 -4.17 8.53
CA ASP A 86 -9.29 -4.07 9.55
C ASP A 86 -9.76 -2.63 9.77
N ALA A 87 -8.83 -1.67 9.83
CA ALA A 87 -9.16 -0.26 10.01
C ALA A 87 -9.89 0.33 8.78
N ILE A 88 -9.47 -0.05 7.57
CA ILE A 88 -10.10 0.40 6.32
C ILE A 88 -11.48 -0.23 6.19
N ALA A 89 -11.63 -1.53 6.42
CA ALA A 89 -12.93 -2.20 6.39
C ALA A 89 -13.92 -1.55 7.36
N LYS A 90 -13.47 -1.29 8.60
CA LYS A 90 -14.28 -0.58 9.58
C LYS A 90 -14.68 0.82 9.11
N ALA A 91 -13.75 1.59 8.53
CA ALA A 91 -14.04 2.93 8.04
C ALA A 91 -15.06 2.92 6.87
N ILE A 92 -14.96 1.93 5.98
CA ILE A 92 -15.94 1.71 4.90
C ILE A 92 -17.32 1.41 5.48
N ASP A 93 -17.40 0.50 6.46
CA ASP A 93 -18.66 0.17 7.13
C ASP A 93 -19.28 1.40 7.83
N GLU A 94 -18.46 2.26 8.44
CA GLU A 94 -18.90 3.49 9.08
C GLU A 94 -19.41 4.53 8.07
N VAL A 95 -18.85 4.58 6.85
CA VAL A 95 -19.39 5.40 5.74
C VAL A 95 -20.74 4.87 5.28
N HIS A 96 -20.88 3.55 5.08
CA HIS A 96 -22.16 2.94 4.69
C HIS A 96 -23.25 3.11 5.74
N GLN A 97 -22.87 3.20 7.02
CA GLN A 97 -23.77 3.52 8.13
C GLN A 97 -23.99 5.04 8.32
N GLN A 98 -23.47 5.88 7.42
CA GLN A 98 -23.57 7.34 7.46
C GLN A 98 -23.04 7.96 8.76
N LYS A 99 -22.07 7.31 9.40
CA LYS A 99 -21.45 7.78 10.66
C LYS A 99 -20.29 8.74 10.43
N ILE A 100 -19.59 8.57 9.30
CA ILE A 100 -18.45 9.39 8.90
C ILE A 100 -18.52 9.73 7.40
N ASP A 101 -17.82 10.76 6.98
CA ASP A 101 -17.85 11.24 5.59
C ASP A 101 -16.93 10.41 4.67
N VAL A 102 -17.41 10.17 3.44
CA VAL A 102 -16.69 9.37 2.43
C VAL A 102 -15.34 9.98 2.04
N PHE A 103 -15.24 11.30 1.88
CA PHE A 103 -13.99 11.96 1.49
C PHE A 103 -12.96 11.93 2.62
N GLY A 104 -13.40 12.00 3.87
CA GLY A 104 -12.58 11.77 5.06
C GLY A 104 -11.96 10.39 5.05
N VAL A 105 -12.75 9.35 4.75
CA VAL A 105 -12.24 7.97 4.64
C VAL A 105 -11.31 7.80 3.45
N LEU A 106 -11.66 8.30 2.26
CA LEU A 106 -10.78 8.19 1.09
C LEU A 106 -9.43 8.91 1.30
N ARG A 107 -9.44 10.08 1.96
CA ARG A 107 -8.21 10.80 2.35
C ARG A 107 -7.41 10.01 3.39
N TYR A 108 -8.08 9.41 4.36
CA TYR A 108 -7.43 8.56 5.36
C TYR A 108 -6.73 7.37 4.72
N ILE A 109 -7.40 6.66 3.79
CA ILE A 109 -6.84 5.51 3.08
C ILE A 109 -5.61 5.93 2.26
N GLU A 110 -5.70 7.01 1.49
CA GLU A 110 -4.58 7.53 0.71
C GLU A 110 -3.37 7.90 1.57
N TYR A 111 -3.59 8.65 2.66
CA TYR A 111 -2.52 9.00 3.60
C TYR A 111 -1.88 7.75 4.23
N TRP A 112 -2.70 6.78 4.64
CA TRP A 112 -2.22 5.55 5.23
C TRP A 112 -1.36 4.79 4.22
N PHE A 113 -1.84 4.67 2.99
CA PHE A 113 -1.15 3.93 1.93
C PHE A 113 0.19 4.57 1.58
N GLU A 114 0.23 5.89 1.38
CA GLU A 114 1.49 6.62 1.18
C GLU A 114 2.48 6.39 2.33
N ARG A 115 2.00 6.46 3.57
CA ARG A 115 2.83 6.23 4.75
C ARG A 115 3.36 4.80 4.81
N HIS A 116 2.55 3.81 4.47
CA HIS A 116 2.94 2.40 4.46
C HIS A 116 4.06 2.13 3.47
N ILE A 117 3.92 2.65 2.25
CA ILE A 117 4.96 2.53 1.23
C ILE A 117 6.28 3.12 1.74
N ARG A 118 6.22 4.28 2.39
CA ARG A 118 7.42 4.95 2.93
C ARG A 118 8.07 4.20 4.09
N GLU A 119 7.27 3.75 5.05
CA GLU A 119 7.76 3.18 6.30
C GLU A 119 8.08 1.68 6.18
N GLU A 120 7.44 0.97 5.24
CA GLU A 120 7.51 -0.49 5.12
C GLU A 120 7.99 -0.93 3.72
N ASP A 121 7.27 -0.60 2.66
CA ASP A 121 7.48 -1.22 1.33
C ASP A 121 8.81 -0.80 0.70
N LEU A 122 9.27 0.44 0.93
CA LEU A 122 10.62 0.87 0.55
C LEU A 122 11.72 0.03 1.23
N ASN A 123 11.48 -0.46 2.44
CA ASN A 123 12.41 -1.36 3.11
C ASN A 123 12.33 -2.77 2.51
N LEU A 124 11.13 -3.27 2.24
CA LEU A 124 10.92 -4.54 1.54
C LEU A 124 11.63 -4.54 0.18
N GLY A 125 11.41 -3.53 -0.65
CA GLY A 125 12.02 -3.41 -1.98
C GLY A 125 13.55 -3.41 -1.92
N ARG A 126 14.15 -2.71 -0.94
CA ARG A 126 15.60 -2.75 -0.70
C ARG A 126 16.09 -4.16 -0.33
N ASN A 127 15.39 -4.86 0.56
CA ASN A 127 15.76 -6.21 0.96
C ASN A 127 15.67 -7.20 -0.22
N LEU A 128 14.59 -7.13 -1.02
CA LEU A 128 14.41 -7.96 -2.22
C LEU A 128 15.54 -7.74 -3.24
N GLN A 129 15.94 -6.49 -3.48
CA GLN A 129 17.08 -6.17 -4.35
C GLN A 129 18.42 -6.69 -3.80
N GLN A 130 18.63 -6.61 -2.48
CA GLN A 130 19.84 -7.15 -1.85
C GLN A 130 19.94 -8.67 -1.95
N VAL A 131 18.81 -9.38 -1.76
CA VAL A 131 18.74 -10.84 -1.96
C VAL A 131 19.07 -11.18 -3.40
N SER A 132 18.43 -10.50 -4.37
CA SER A 132 18.68 -10.72 -5.80
C SER A 132 20.14 -10.45 -6.20
N SER A 133 20.78 -9.48 -5.56
CA SER A 133 22.19 -9.12 -5.80
C SER A 133 23.20 -10.02 -5.06
N GLY A 134 22.75 -10.97 -4.22
CA GLY A 134 23.62 -11.84 -3.42
C GLY A 134 24.32 -11.14 -2.24
N LEU A 135 23.83 -9.96 -1.83
CA LEU A 135 24.42 -9.14 -0.76
C LEU A 135 23.64 -9.22 0.56
N TYR A 136 22.63 -10.09 0.64
CA TYR A 136 21.78 -10.23 1.82
C TYR A 136 22.43 -11.08 2.92
N ASP A 137 22.58 -10.49 4.12
CA ASP A 137 23.03 -11.14 5.34
C ASP A 137 21.85 -11.23 6.34
N PRO A 138 21.26 -12.41 6.57
CA PRO A 138 20.08 -12.58 7.44
C PRO A 138 20.37 -12.32 8.92
N GLU A 139 21.63 -12.28 9.35
CA GLU A 139 22.05 -12.12 10.75
C GLU A 139 22.28 -10.65 11.15
N LYS A 140 22.19 -9.71 10.20
CA LYS A 140 22.31 -8.27 10.48
C LYS A 140 20.96 -7.57 10.33
N PRO A 141 20.24 -7.25 11.43
CA PRO A 141 19.17 -6.28 11.35
C PRO A 141 19.78 -4.95 10.91
N PHE A 142 19.46 -4.51 9.70
CA PHE A 142 19.89 -3.20 9.21
C PHE A 142 19.27 -2.13 10.12
N THR A 143 20.13 -1.54 10.94
CA THR A 143 19.84 -0.32 11.66
C THR A 143 19.45 0.74 10.64
N LEU A 144 18.22 1.25 10.77
CA LEU A 144 17.83 2.51 10.15
C LEU A 144 18.96 3.51 10.39
N ALA A 145 19.65 3.91 9.33
CA ALA A 145 20.40 5.14 9.36
C ALA A 145 19.36 6.26 9.56
N ARG A 146 19.09 6.59 10.84
CA ARG A 146 18.56 7.90 11.20
C ARG A 146 19.56 8.91 10.66
N ALA A 147 19.31 9.42 9.46
CA ALA A 147 19.82 10.71 9.07
C ALA A 147 19.11 11.75 9.93
N ALA A 148 19.58 11.91 11.17
CA ALA A 148 19.37 13.14 11.90
C ALA A 148 20.42 14.12 11.38
N ALA A 149 19.96 15.07 10.58
CA ALA A 149 20.70 16.24 10.21
C ALA A 149 21.17 16.99 11.46
N MET A 150 22.46 17.30 11.52
CA MET A 150 23.03 18.52 12.10
C MET A 150 24.12 18.99 11.15
#